data_AF-A0A8J4S6W5-F1
#
_entry.id   AF-A0A8J4S6W5-F1
#
_cell.length_a   1.000
_cell.length_b   1.000
_cell.length_c   1.000
_cell.angle_alpha   90.00
_cell.angle_beta   90.00
_cell.angle_gamma   90.00
#
_symmetry.space_group_name_H-M   'P 1'
#
loop_
_entity.id
_entity.type
_entity.pdbx_description
1 polymer ?
#
loop_
_entity_poly.entity_id
_entity_poly.type
_entity_poly.pdbx_seq_one_letter_code
_entity_poly.pdbx_strand_id
1 'polypeptide(L)'
;MEKPDSRARSRKNTRFTLPAAWAMMAQFHFKIKTLLKYKMGRIGRRVVEFEEEYTLKICSSCGGIKNDLGGSNMYKCSFCHIVHDRDVNAVKNIFHKNMQMLC
;
A
#
# COMPACT_ATOMS: atom_id res chain seq x y z
N MET A 1 -6.52 2.74 -38.25
CA MET A 1 -7.58 3.34 -37.41
C MET A 1 -7.18 3.14 -35.96
N GLU A 2 -6.37 4.06 -35.44
CA GLU A 2 -6.05 4.13 -34.01
C GLU A 2 -7.28 4.63 -33.26
N LYS A 3 -7.76 3.87 -32.27
CA LYS A 3 -8.82 4.33 -31.37
C LYS A 3 -8.19 5.25 -30.32
N PRO A 4 -8.70 6.48 -30.10
CA PRO A 4 -8.16 7.34 -29.06
C PRO A 4 -8.46 6.75 -27.67
N ASP A 5 -7.44 6.74 -26.81
CA ASP A 5 -7.50 6.33 -25.42
C ASP A 5 -8.50 7.20 -24.64
N SER A 6 -9.53 6.57 -24.08
CA SER A 6 -10.66 7.22 -23.43
C SER A 6 -10.50 7.35 -21.90
N ARG A 7 -9.30 7.20 -21.34
CA ARG A 7 -9.09 7.33 -19.88
C ARG A 7 -8.38 8.61 -19.48
N ALA A 8 -8.95 9.75 -19.87
CA ALA A 8 -8.66 11.03 -19.21
C ALA A 8 -9.19 11.00 -17.77
N ARG A 9 -8.32 10.68 -16.81
CA ARG A 9 -8.67 10.62 -15.38
C ARG A 9 -8.83 12.05 -14.84
N SER A 10 -10.07 12.48 -14.62
CA SER A 10 -10.37 13.73 -13.91
C SER A 10 -9.65 13.76 -12.56
N ARG A 11 -8.70 14.71 -12.39
CA ARG A 11 -8.04 14.98 -11.11
C ARG A 11 -9.07 15.58 -10.17
N LYS A 12 -9.69 14.74 -9.33
CA LYS A 12 -10.54 15.21 -8.24
C LYS A 12 -9.65 15.98 -7.26
N ASN A 13 -9.84 17.28 -7.18
CA ASN A 13 -9.18 18.14 -6.18
C ASN A 13 -9.78 17.82 -4.81
N THR A 14 -9.26 16.78 -4.17
CA THR A 14 -9.77 16.32 -2.87
C THR A 14 -9.11 17.18 -1.81
N ARG A 15 -9.79 18.24 -1.35
CA ARG A 15 -9.32 19.01 -0.19
C ARG A 15 -9.42 18.11 1.04
N PHE A 16 -8.28 17.75 1.63
CA PHE A 16 -8.26 17.04 2.91
C PHE A 16 -8.92 17.91 3.98
N THR A 17 -9.77 17.32 4.82
CA THR A 17 -10.35 18.02 5.96
C THR A 17 -9.27 18.28 7.01
N LEU A 18 -9.39 19.35 7.80
CA LEU A 18 -8.44 19.65 8.88
C LEU A 18 -8.17 18.43 9.79
N PRO A 19 -9.18 17.64 10.22
CA PRO A 19 -8.93 16.45 11.03
C PRO A 19 -8.07 15.38 10.34
N ALA A 20 -8.25 15.18 9.02
CA ALA A 20 -7.44 14.22 8.27
C ALA A 20 -5.98 14.66 8.17
N ALA A 21 -5.73 15.95 7.94
CA ALA A 21 -4.38 16.51 7.91
C ALA A 21 -3.68 16.34 9.27
N TRP A 22 -4.40 16.55 10.37
CA TRP A 22 -3.86 16.39 11.72
C TRP A 22 -3.59 14.92 12.05
N ALA A 23 -4.51 14.02 11.69
CA ALA A 23 -4.29 12.58 11.82
C ALA A 23 -3.04 12.13 11.04
N MET A 24 -2.83 12.64 9.83
CA MET A 24 -1.62 12.35 9.03
C MET A 24 -0.34 12.85 9.72
N MET A 25 -0.33 14.06 10.29
CA MET A 25 0.82 14.60 11.02
C MET A 25 1.14 13.78 12.28
N ALA A 26 0.11 13.26 12.96
CA ALA A 26 0.27 12.44 14.16
C ALA A 26 0.89 11.05 13.89
N GLN A 27 0.96 10.57 12.65
CA GLN A 27 1.55 9.26 12.33
C GLN A 27 3.08 9.29 12.18
N PHE A 28 3.72 10.47 12.16
CA PHE A 28 5.19 10.64 12.14
C PHE A 28 5.94 9.82 11.07
N HIS A 29 5.32 9.51 9.93
CA HIS A 29 5.89 8.62 8.89
C HIS A 29 7.32 8.99 8.49
N PHE A 30 7.59 10.29 8.25
CA PHE A 30 8.92 10.76 7.86
C PHE A 30 9.98 10.46 8.93
N LYS A 31 9.65 10.69 10.22
CA LYS A 31 10.58 10.47 11.34
C LYS A 31 10.92 9.00 11.49
N ILE A 32 9.92 8.11 11.36
CA ILE A 32 10.11 6.65 11.42
C ILE A 32 11.03 6.19 10.28
N LYS A 33 10.77 6.64 9.04
CA LYS A 33 11.61 6.30 7.88
C LYS A 33 13.07 6.71 8.08
N THR A 34 13.31 7.93 8.54
CA THR A 34 14.67 8.46 8.78
C THR A 34 15.40 7.67 9.87
N LEU A 35 14.74 7.37 10.99
CA LEU A 35 15.33 6.58 12.07
C LEU A 35 15.63 5.14 11.63
N LEU A 36 14.76 4.54 10.82
CA LEU A 36 14.96 3.20 10.30
C LEU A 36 16.19 3.15 9.38
N LYS A 37 16.31 4.09 8.43
CA LYS A 37 17.50 4.21 7.56
C LYS A 37 18.79 4.39 8.37
N TYR A 38 18.75 5.27 9.36
CA TYR A 38 19.90 5.51 10.25
C TYR A 38 20.33 4.24 10.98
N LYS A 39 19.40 3.55 11.65
CA LYS A 39 19.70 2.34 12.42
C LYS A 39 20.20 1.21 11.53
N MET A 40 19.59 1.01 10.36
CA MET A 40 19.98 -0.04 9.43
C MET A 40 21.34 0.21 8.80
N GLY A 41 21.66 1.48 8.48
CA GLY A 41 22.98 1.88 8.02
C GLY A 41 24.09 1.55 9.03
N ARG A 42 23.84 1.71 10.34
CA ARG A 42 24.80 1.34 11.40
C ARG A 42 25.08 -0.16 11.48
N ILE A 43 24.13 -1.00 11.08
CA ILE A 43 24.24 -2.46 11.09
C ILE A 43 24.76 -2.98 9.73
N GLY A 44 24.99 -2.10 8.75
CA GLY A 44 25.39 -2.48 7.39
C GLY A 44 24.25 -3.13 6.59
N ARG A 45 22.99 -2.85 6.92
CA ARG A 45 21.82 -3.34 6.19
C ARG A 45 21.15 -2.22 5.39
N ARG A 46 20.47 -2.62 4.31
CA ARG A 46 19.75 -1.71 3.40
C ARG A 46 18.28 -1.59 3.80
N VAL A 47 17.74 -0.38 3.67
CA VAL A 47 16.29 -0.11 3.69
C VAL A 47 15.88 0.27 2.27
N VAL A 48 14.83 -0.37 1.77
CA VAL A 48 14.27 -0.09 0.44
C VAL A 48 12.86 0.44 0.62
N GLU A 49 12.55 1.53 -0.04
CA GLU A 49 11.19 2.08 -0.08
C GLU A 49 10.51 1.64 -1.37
N PHE A 50 9.28 1.17 -1.24
CA PHE A 50 8.46 0.73 -2.36
C PHE A 50 7.15 1.48 -2.38
N GLU A 51 6.55 1.57 -3.56
CA GLU A 51 5.25 2.18 -3.74
C GLU A 51 4.12 1.18 -3.40
N GLU A 52 3.24 1.59 -2.47
CA GLU A 52 2.19 0.77 -1.85
C GLU A 52 0.94 0.57 -2.72
N GLU A 53 1.00 0.97 -3.99
CA GLU A 53 -0.15 0.92 -4.89
C GLU A 53 -0.84 -0.44 -4.94
N TYR A 54 -2.17 -0.44 -4.70
CA TYR A 54 -3.09 -1.59 -4.72
C TYR A 54 -2.81 -2.72 -3.72
N THR A 55 -1.82 -2.58 -2.83
CA THR A 55 -1.41 -3.61 -1.86
C THR A 55 -2.53 -4.00 -0.88
N LEU A 56 -3.43 -3.06 -0.57
CA LEU A 56 -4.59 -3.32 0.30
C LEU A 56 -5.76 -4.00 -0.43
N LYS A 57 -5.83 -3.89 -1.76
CA LYS A 57 -6.95 -4.38 -2.58
C LYS A 57 -6.76 -5.82 -3.02
N ILE A 58 -5.52 -6.21 -3.27
CA ILE A 58 -5.15 -7.50 -3.82
C ILE A 58 -5.20 -8.57 -2.72
N CYS A 59 -5.73 -9.75 -3.02
CA CYS A 59 -5.61 -10.90 -2.14
C CYS A 59 -4.23 -11.54 -2.29
N SER A 60 -3.47 -11.67 -1.20
CA SER A 60 -2.13 -12.27 -1.24
C SER A 60 -2.13 -13.76 -1.60
N SER A 61 -3.28 -14.43 -1.52
CA SER A 61 -3.40 -15.87 -1.78
C SER A 61 -3.82 -16.18 -3.22
N CYS A 62 -4.73 -15.38 -3.80
CA CYS A 62 -5.30 -15.67 -5.14
C CYS A 62 -5.12 -14.53 -6.16
N GLY A 63 -4.54 -13.39 -5.78
CA GLY A 63 -4.33 -12.24 -6.67
C GLY A 63 -5.59 -11.43 -7.01
N GLY A 64 -6.76 -11.82 -6.51
CA GLY A 64 -8.02 -11.13 -6.80
C GLY A 64 -8.04 -9.69 -6.28
N ILE A 65 -8.52 -8.74 -7.10
CA ILE A 65 -8.57 -7.32 -6.76
C ILE A 65 -9.96 -6.96 -6.23
N LYS A 66 -10.00 -6.44 -5.01
CA LYS A 66 -11.21 -5.92 -4.38
C LYS A 66 -11.35 -4.41 -4.60
N ASN A 67 -12.49 -3.97 -5.14
CA ASN A 67 -12.74 -2.54 -5.41
C ASN A 67 -13.37 -1.81 -4.21
N ASP A 68 -14.10 -2.52 -3.36
CA ASP A 68 -14.78 -2.05 -2.15
C ASP A 68 -13.87 -2.18 -0.91
N LEU A 69 -12.94 -1.25 -0.76
CA LEU A 69 -12.15 -1.15 0.47
C LEU A 69 -12.92 -0.40 1.57
N GLY A 70 -13.35 -1.13 2.60
CA GLY A 70 -13.86 -0.55 3.85
C GLY A 70 -12.74 -0.23 4.85
N GLY A 71 -13.11 0.18 6.07
CA GLY A 71 -12.18 0.44 7.20
C GLY A 71 -11.87 -0.77 8.10
N SER A 72 -12.33 -1.98 7.76
CA SER A 72 -12.20 -3.20 8.58
C SER A 72 -10.77 -3.74 8.70
N ASN A 73 -10.25 -3.98 9.91
CA ASN A 73 -8.94 -4.63 10.12
C ASN A 73 -8.82 -6.02 9.49
N MET A 74 -9.94 -6.68 9.19
CA MET A 74 -9.97 -7.96 8.48
C MET A 74 -10.18 -7.76 6.97
N TYR A 75 -9.34 -8.39 6.17
CA TYR A 75 -9.51 -8.54 4.71
C TYR A 75 -10.22 -9.86 4.42
N LYS A 76 -11.37 -9.78 3.73
CA LYS A 76 -12.11 -10.96 3.24
C LYS A 76 -12.08 -10.95 1.71
N CYS A 77 -11.54 -12.01 1.12
CA CYS A 77 -11.48 -12.14 -0.32
C CYS A 77 -12.84 -12.54 -0.90
N SER A 78 -13.30 -11.85 -1.95
CA SER A 78 -14.54 -12.22 -2.66
C SER A 78 -14.37 -13.38 -3.64
N PHE A 79 -13.12 -13.75 -3.97
CA PHE A 79 -12.81 -14.76 -4.99
C PHE A 79 -12.48 -16.14 -4.39
N CYS A 80 -11.59 -16.18 -3.40
CA CYS A 80 -11.18 -17.43 -2.73
C CYS A 80 -11.72 -17.56 -1.30
N HIS A 81 -12.52 -16.59 -0.85
CA HIS A 81 -13.17 -16.58 0.48
C HIS A 81 -12.24 -16.65 1.70
N ILE A 82 -10.93 -16.61 1.49
CA ILE A 82 -9.96 -16.56 2.58
C ILE A 82 -10.09 -15.24 3.36
N VAL A 83 -9.81 -15.34 4.65
CA VAL A 83 -9.76 -14.21 5.55
C VAL A 83 -8.33 -14.00 6.01
N HIS A 84 -7.86 -12.77 5.88
CA HIS A 84 -6.54 -12.32 6.32
C HIS A 84 -6.68 -11.15 7.28
N ASP A 85 -5.72 -11.00 8.17
CA ASP A 85 -5.43 -9.67 8.72
C ASP A 85 -5.03 -8.73 7.57
N ARG A 86 -5.54 -7.50 7.58
CA ARG A 86 -5.35 -6.54 6.49
C ARG A 86 -3.88 -6.19 6.30
N ASP A 87 -3.15 -5.97 7.39
CA ASP A 87 -1.75 -5.56 7.34
C ASP A 87 -0.88 -6.73 6.89
N VAL A 88 -1.17 -7.94 7.36
CA VAL A 88 -0.50 -9.17 6.88
C VAL A 88 -0.70 -9.38 5.38
N ASN A 89 -1.91 -9.17 4.87
CA ASN A 89 -2.19 -9.25 3.43
C ASN A 89 -1.40 -8.19 2.65
N ALA A 90 -1.36 -6.96 3.15
CA ALA A 90 -0.62 -5.86 2.53
C ALA A 90 0.89 -6.16 2.48
N VAL A 91 1.49 -6.62 3.58
CA VAL A 91 2.91 -6.97 3.66
C VAL A 91 3.28 -8.07 2.67
N LYS A 92 2.45 -9.12 2.56
CA LYS A 92 2.68 -10.20 1.57
C LYS A 92 2.63 -9.67 0.14
N ASN A 93 1.69 -8.78 -0.16
CA ASN A 93 1.58 -8.17 -1.49
C ASN A 93 2.79 -7.28 -1.82
N ILE A 94 3.26 -6.48 -0.84
CA ILE A 94 4.48 -5.68 -0.99
C ILE A 94 5.67 -6.59 -1.25
N PHE A 95 5.80 -7.69 -0.51
CA PHE A 95 6.88 -8.65 -0.70
C PHE A 95 6.84 -9.29 -2.10
N HIS A 96 5.69 -9.83 -2.52
CA HIS A 96 5.55 -10.45 -3.84
C HIS A 96 5.85 -9.48 -4.99
N LYS A 97 5.39 -8.22 -4.89
CA LYS A 97 5.62 -7.19 -5.92
C LYS A 97 7.09 -6.83 -6.06
N ASN A 98 7.86 -6.87 -4.96
CA ASN A 98 9.21 -6.33 -4.91
C ASN A 98 10.30 -7.39 -4.69
N MET A 99 9.94 -8.67 -4.73
CA MET A 99 10.85 -9.80 -4.48
C MET A 99 12.10 -9.72 -5.38
N GLN A 100 11.93 -9.35 -6.65
CA GLN A 100 13.05 -9.21 -7.61
C GLN A 100 14.06 -8.11 -7.26
N MET A 101 13.68 -7.11 -6.45
CA MET A 101 14.53 -5.98 -6.03
C MET A 101 15.23 -6.21 -4.68
N LEU A 102 14.81 -7.27 -3.98
CA LEU A 102 15.32 -7.65 -2.66
C LEU A 102 16.41 -8.72 -2.75
N CYS A 103 16.33 -9.60 -3.74
CA CYS A 103 17.39 -10.54 -4.13
C CYS A 103 18.55 -9.83 -4.82
#